data_AF-A0A1Q6A3A8-F1
#
_entry.id   AF-A0A1Q6A3A8-F1
#
_cell.length_a   1.000
_cell.length_b   1.000
_cell.length_c   1.000
_cell.angle_alpha   90.00
_cell.angle_beta   90.00
_cell.angle_gamma   90.00
#
_symmetry.space_group_name_H-M   'P 1'
#
loop_
_entity.id
_entity.type
_entity.pdbx_description
1 polymer ?
#
loop_
_entity_poly.entity_id
_entity_poly.type
_entity_poly.pdbx_seq_one_letter_code
_entity_poly.pdbx_strand_id
1 'polypeptide(L)'
;MKEVFEIKGYWFLPNDQDNRVAGTLYFVPNESITLELIGSFHFSEDHLISVFNHDSEPLTIIHGESSDAKPITLINCNSYGSLNFDCSFAMQKFSVQYVLKGLHINSISDDVFAEISVRLPLLTAWVNSYRIEYSIPFKNDRANGFELSYNLDNINLIPVQIDKNLNLELEFTCSPPGTAYEEELIVKQAYQLNIRSKKATSFLKLLQKASRFNIFLSLGTLNTIFYESISL
;
A
#
# COMPACT_ATOMS: atom_id res chain seq x y z
N MET A 1 0.95 14.86 -1.88
CA MET A 1 1.07 14.66 -3.34
C MET A 1 1.78 13.33 -3.50
N LYS A 2 1.16 12.31 -4.12
CA LYS A 2 1.92 11.11 -4.49
C LYS A 2 2.77 11.52 -5.70
N GLU A 3 4.07 11.27 -5.65
CA GLU A 3 4.97 11.62 -6.74
C GLU A 3 4.99 10.50 -7.78
N VAL A 4 5.17 10.88 -9.04
CA VAL A 4 5.52 9.92 -10.09
C VAL A 4 6.91 9.40 -9.77
N PHE A 5 7.07 8.08 -9.78
CA PHE A 5 8.37 7.46 -9.56
C PHE A 5 8.61 6.29 -10.51
N GLU A 6 9.88 6.04 -10.77
CA GLU A 6 10.35 4.89 -11.55
C GLU A 6 11.18 3.96 -10.68
N ILE A 7 11.06 2.66 -10.92
CA ILE A 7 11.90 1.63 -10.30
C ILE A 7 12.54 0.82 -11.40
N LYS A 8 13.86 0.92 -11.50
CA LYS A 8 14.67 0.09 -12.39
C LYS A 8 15.05 -1.20 -11.66
N GLY A 9 15.07 -2.30 -12.38
CA GLY A 9 15.37 -3.60 -11.78
C GLY A 9 15.37 -4.75 -12.77
N TYR A 10 15.56 -5.93 -12.21
CA TYR A 10 15.35 -7.19 -12.90
C TYR A 10 14.01 -7.77 -12.53
N TRP A 11 13.33 -8.34 -13.51
CA TRP A 11 11.98 -8.90 -13.39
C TRP A 11 11.98 -10.33 -13.89
N PHE A 12 11.24 -11.21 -13.23
CA PHE A 12 11.22 -12.63 -13.53
C PHE A 12 9.91 -13.26 -13.06
N LEU A 13 9.57 -14.43 -13.62
CA LEU A 13 8.39 -15.18 -13.20
C LEU A 13 8.72 -16.00 -11.95
N PRO A 14 7.75 -16.22 -11.04
CA PRO A 14 7.98 -17.02 -9.82
C PRO A 14 8.55 -18.42 -10.09
N ASN A 15 8.19 -19.00 -11.24
CA ASN A 15 8.60 -20.35 -11.67
C ASN A 15 9.89 -20.37 -12.50
N ASP A 16 10.45 -19.20 -12.84
CA ASP A 16 11.63 -19.07 -13.71
C ASP A 16 12.54 -17.93 -13.22
N GLN A 17 13.20 -18.15 -12.07
CA GLN A 17 14.01 -17.13 -11.38
C GLN A 17 15.35 -16.84 -12.05
N ASP A 18 15.85 -17.76 -12.88
CA ASP A 18 17.11 -17.64 -13.60
C ASP A 18 16.95 -16.75 -14.85
N ASN A 19 15.75 -16.74 -15.44
CA ASN A 19 15.43 -15.93 -16.61
C ASN A 19 15.00 -14.51 -16.21
N ARG A 20 15.99 -13.71 -15.81
CA ARG A 20 15.80 -12.32 -15.39
C ARG A 20 15.83 -11.36 -16.57
N VAL A 21 14.81 -10.53 -16.70
CA VAL A 21 14.66 -9.53 -17.76
C VAL A 21 14.81 -8.13 -17.17
N ALA A 22 15.66 -7.30 -17.77
CA ALA A 22 15.82 -5.91 -17.34
C ALA A 22 14.57 -5.09 -17.68
N GLY A 23 14.15 -4.20 -16.79
CA GLY A 23 12.99 -3.36 -17.03
C GLY A 23 12.80 -2.23 -16.04
N THR A 24 11.87 -1.34 -16.37
CA THR A 24 11.49 -0.19 -15.55
C THR A 24 10.01 -0.25 -15.22
N LEU A 25 9.70 -0.16 -13.92
CA LEU A 25 8.34 -0.01 -13.41
C LEU A 25 8.06 1.48 -13.22
N TYR A 26 7.05 1.98 -13.91
CA TYR A 26 6.55 3.34 -13.79
C TYR A 26 5.30 3.37 -12.93
N PHE A 27 5.27 4.27 -11.95
CA PHE A 27 4.10 4.51 -11.11
C PHE A 27 3.61 5.93 -11.33
N VAL A 28 2.41 6.06 -11.91
CA VAL A 28 1.70 7.32 -12.06
C VAL A 28 0.49 7.29 -11.11
N PRO A 29 0.53 8.05 -10.01
CA PRO A 29 -0.48 7.96 -8.95
C PRO A 29 -1.91 8.17 -9.46
N ASN A 30 -2.82 7.29 -9.06
CA ASN A 30 -4.24 7.30 -9.44
C ASN A 30 -4.50 7.15 -10.96
N GLU A 31 -3.49 6.84 -11.75
CA GLU A 31 -3.61 6.70 -13.21
C GLU A 31 -3.17 5.31 -13.66
N SER A 32 -1.89 4.95 -13.48
CA SER A 32 -1.39 3.67 -13.97
C SER A 32 -0.15 3.19 -13.23
N ILE A 33 0.04 1.86 -13.27
CA ILE A 33 1.30 1.21 -12.93
C ILE A 33 1.69 0.37 -14.13
N THR A 34 2.84 0.68 -14.73
CA THR A 34 3.27 0.05 -15.98
C THR A 34 4.67 -0.52 -15.81
N LEU A 35 4.84 -1.79 -16.14
CA LEU A 35 6.16 -2.42 -16.27
C LEU A 35 6.54 -2.44 -17.75
N GLU A 36 7.70 -1.87 -18.08
CA GLU A 36 8.32 -1.98 -19.40
C GLU A 36 9.58 -2.82 -19.33
N LEU A 37 9.64 -3.89 -20.11
CA LEU A 37 10.76 -4.80 -20.21
C LEU A 37 11.57 -4.57 -21.48
N ILE A 38 12.88 -4.63 -21.33
CA ILE A 38 13.86 -4.74 -22.41
C ILE A 38 14.12 -6.24 -22.61
N GLY A 39 13.30 -6.86 -23.47
CA GLY A 39 13.16 -8.30 -23.63
C GLY A 39 11.70 -8.72 -23.49
N SER A 40 11.48 -10.02 -23.34
CA SER A 40 10.15 -10.60 -23.12
C SER A 40 10.27 -11.84 -22.25
N PHE A 41 9.24 -12.11 -21.45
CA PHE A 41 9.16 -13.41 -20.77
C PHE A 41 8.78 -14.50 -21.78
N HIS A 42 9.37 -15.68 -21.60
CA HIS A 42 8.93 -16.89 -22.29
C HIS A 42 7.75 -17.49 -21.51
N PHE A 43 6.54 -17.02 -21.81
CA PHE A 43 5.34 -17.69 -21.31
C PHE A 43 5.21 -19.05 -21.99
N SER A 44 5.03 -20.11 -21.21
CA SER A 44 4.67 -21.43 -21.76
C SER A 44 3.32 -21.36 -22.48
N GLU A 45 3.06 -22.28 -23.42
CA GLU A 45 1.78 -22.34 -24.14
C GLU A 45 0.57 -22.41 -23.17
N ASP A 46 0.73 -23.08 -22.03
CA ASP A 46 -0.28 -23.16 -20.97
C ASP A 46 -0.61 -21.80 -20.33
N HIS A 47 0.39 -20.91 -20.19
CA HIS A 47 0.18 -19.55 -19.71
C HIS A 47 -0.57 -18.69 -20.72
N LEU A 48 -0.34 -18.89 -22.02
CA LEU A 48 -1.10 -18.20 -23.06
C LEU A 48 -2.56 -18.67 -23.09
N ILE A 49 -2.80 -19.97 -22.96
CA ILE A 49 -4.16 -20.55 -22.95
C ILE A 49 -4.97 -20.07 -21.74
N SER A 50 -4.36 -19.90 -20.57
CA SER A 50 -5.03 -19.35 -19.37
C SER A 50 -5.36 -17.85 -19.47
N VAL A 51 -4.63 -17.09 -20.29
CA VAL A 51 -4.98 -15.69 -20.62
C VAL A 51 -6.19 -15.62 -21.57
N PHE A 52 -6.39 -16.64 -22.42
CA PHE A 52 -7.51 -16.69 -23.37
C PHE A 52 -8.78 -17.35 -22.80
N ASN A 53 -8.65 -18.22 -21.80
CA ASN A 53 -9.79 -18.86 -21.15
C ASN A 53 -10.22 -18.06 -19.91
N HIS A 54 -11.31 -17.30 -20.04
CA HIS A 54 -11.94 -16.51 -18.96
C HIS A 54 -12.41 -17.32 -17.73
N ASP A 55 -12.22 -18.64 -17.72
CA ASP A 55 -12.55 -19.49 -16.58
C ASP A 55 -11.38 -19.47 -15.57
N SER A 56 -11.48 -18.55 -14.61
CA SER A 56 -10.54 -18.31 -13.51
C SER A 56 -9.14 -17.84 -13.95
N GLU A 57 -9.01 -16.56 -14.31
CA GLU A 57 -7.69 -15.95 -14.51
C GLU A 57 -6.79 -16.18 -13.28
N PRO A 58 -5.68 -16.94 -13.38
CA PRO A 58 -4.63 -16.84 -12.39
C PRO A 58 -4.04 -15.44 -12.55
N LEU A 59 -4.39 -14.53 -11.63
CA LEU A 59 -3.83 -13.19 -11.56
C LEU A 59 -2.31 -13.29 -11.74
N THR A 60 -1.79 -12.78 -12.85
CA THR A 60 -0.38 -12.98 -13.21
C THR A 60 0.50 -12.26 -12.19
N ILE A 61 1.43 -13.00 -11.61
CA ILE A 61 2.41 -12.51 -10.65
C ILE A 61 3.77 -12.43 -11.33
N ILE A 62 4.43 -11.29 -11.18
CA ILE A 62 5.81 -11.07 -11.63
C ILE A 62 6.63 -10.66 -10.41
N HIS A 63 7.76 -11.32 -10.20
CA HIS A 63 8.73 -10.91 -9.20
C HIS A 63 9.69 -9.90 -9.79
N GLY A 64 10.21 -9.05 -8.92
CA GLY A 64 11.20 -8.05 -9.25
C GLY A 64 12.23 -7.89 -8.15
N GLU A 65 13.40 -7.42 -8.55
CA GLU A 65 14.47 -6.97 -7.67
C GLU A 65 14.87 -5.58 -8.15
N SER A 66 14.64 -4.56 -7.33
CA SER A 66 14.96 -3.18 -7.67
C SER A 66 16.47 -2.94 -7.63
N SER A 67 16.91 -1.82 -8.20
CA SER A 67 18.31 -1.39 -8.22
C SER A 67 18.94 -1.22 -6.83
N ASP A 68 18.15 -1.10 -5.77
CA ASP A 68 18.58 -1.09 -4.36
C ASP A 68 18.46 -2.47 -3.68
N ALA A 69 18.38 -3.54 -4.47
CA ALA A 69 18.29 -4.94 -4.05
C ALA A 69 17.08 -5.26 -3.15
N LYS A 70 15.98 -4.52 -3.30
CA LYS A 70 14.74 -4.82 -2.57
C LYS A 70 13.84 -5.73 -3.41
N PRO A 71 13.25 -6.77 -2.79
CA PRO A 71 12.29 -7.63 -3.48
C PRO A 71 10.99 -6.87 -3.73
N ILE A 72 10.40 -7.08 -4.90
CA ILE A 72 9.14 -6.50 -5.35
C ILE A 72 8.26 -7.62 -5.91
N THR A 73 6.97 -7.61 -5.60
CA THR A 73 5.97 -8.43 -6.28
C THR A 73 4.97 -7.55 -7.01
N LEU A 74 4.76 -7.81 -8.30
CA LEU A 74 3.70 -7.23 -9.10
C LEU A 74 2.53 -8.21 -9.17
N ILE A 75 1.31 -7.70 -9.00
CA ILE A 75 0.09 -8.51 -8.94
C ILE A 75 -0.88 -8.03 -10.00
N ASN A 76 -1.56 -9.00 -10.64
CA ASN A 76 -2.52 -8.81 -11.71
C ASN A 76 -1.89 -8.09 -12.91
N CYS A 77 -0.84 -8.71 -13.45
CA CYS A 77 -0.05 -8.16 -14.54
C CYS A 77 -0.64 -8.57 -15.88
N ASN A 78 -1.23 -7.62 -16.61
CA ASN A 78 -1.81 -7.88 -17.91
C ASN A 78 -0.86 -7.40 -19.01
N SER A 79 -0.35 -8.31 -19.82
CA SER A 79 0.49 -7.93 -20.95
C SER A 79 -0.35 -7.18 -21.98
N TYR A 80 0.11 -6.04 -22.45
CA TYR A 80 -0.48 -5.36 -23.60
C TYR A 80 0.66 -4.95 -24.52
N GLY A 81 0.65 -5.51 -25.73
CA GLY A 81 1.75 -5.37 -26.67
C GLY A 81 1.56 -4.16 -27.58
N SER A 82 2.55 -3.26 -27.60
CA SER A 82 2.99 -2.68 -28.87
C SER A 82 4.17 -3.53 -29.34
N LEU A 83 4.02 -4.28 -30.44
CA LEU A 83 5.18 -4.85 -31.13
C LEU A 83 5.99 -3.66 -31.67
N ASN A 84 7.09 -3.33 -31.00
CA ASN A 84 7.99 -2.29 -31.48
C ASN A 84 8.90 -2.90 -32.55
N PHE A 85 8.47 -2.82 -33.81
CA PHE A 85 9.24 -3.34 -34.96
C PHE A 85 10.46 -2.47 -35.33
N ASP A 86 10.57 -1.26 -34.77
CA ASP A 86 11.69 -0.34 -35.03
C ASP A 86 12.96 -0.70 -34.24
N CYS A 87 12.84 -1.66 -33.32
CA CYS A 87 13.84 -2.06 -32.35
C CYS A 87 14.38 -3.46 -32.67
N SER A 88 15.70 -3.67 -32.60
CA SER A 88 16.33 -4.97 -32.86
C SER A 88 16.15 -5.99 -31.73
N PHE A 89 15.45 -5.63 -30.66
CA PHE A 89 15.18 -6.48 -29.50
C PHE A 89 13.71 -6.39 -29.09
N ALA A 90 13.20 -7.44 -28.45
CA ALA A 90 11.82 -7.49 -27.97
C ALA A 90 11.59 -6.42 -26.89
N MET A 91 10.44 -5.76 -26.94
CA MET A 91 9.95 -4.87 -25.89
C MET A 91 8.58 -5.38 -25.46
N GLN A 92 8.39 -5.56 -24.15
CA GLN A 92 7.12 -6.04 -23.61
C GLN A 92 6.63 -5.09 -22.52
N LYS A 93 5.32 -4.78 -22.53
CA LYS A 93 4.69 -3.93 -21.52
C LYS A 93 3.60 -4.68 -20.77
N PHE A 94 3.48 -4.38 -19.49
CA PHE A 94 2.42 -4.90 -18.62
C PHE A 94 1.71 -3.77 -17.88
N SER A 95 0.40 -3.90 -17.79
CA SER A 95 -0.43 -3.11 -16.88
C SER A 95 -0.46 -3.85 -15.55
N VAL A 96 -0.16 -3.16 -14.46
CA VAL A 96 -0.03 -3.75 -13.13
C VAL A 96 -1.09 -3.14 -12.22
N GLN A 97 -1.76 -3.96 -11.42
CA GLN A 97 -2.77 -3.45 -10.48
C GLN A 97 -2.18 -3.12 -9.10
N TYR A 98 -1.32 -3.98 -8.57
CA TYR A 98 -0.71 -3.77 -7.25
C TYR A 98 0.79 -4.07 -7.25
N VAL A 99 1.51 -3.36 -6.39
CA VAL A 99 2.96 -3.51 -6.18
C VAL A 99 3.18 -3.72 -4.69
N LEU A 100 3.70 -4.89 -4.33
CA LEU A 100 4.18 -5.18 -2.98
C LEU A 100 5.68 -4.96 -2.94
N LYS A 101 6.17 -4.17 -1.98
CA LYS A 101 7.60 -3.94 -1.76
C LYS A 101 8.03 -4.71 -0.52
N GLY A 102 9.20 -5.32 -0.56
CA GLY A 102 9.81 -6.03 0.57
C GLY A 102 9.45 -7.51 0.68
N LEU A 103 8.68 -8.08 -0.26
CA LEU A 103 8.29 -9.49 -0.22
C LEU A 103 8.05 -10.05 -1.63
N HIS A 104 8.43 -11.32 -1.82
CA HIS A 104 7.99 -12.17 -2.94
C HIS A 104 6.86 -13.10 -2.49
N ILE A 105 5.71 -13.05 -3.17
CA ILE A 105 4.62 -14.02 -3.00
C ILE A 105 4.41 -14.79 -4.29
N ASN A 106 4.05 -16.08 -4.20
CA ASN A 106 3.90 -16.93 -5.39
C ASN A 106 2.45 -16.97 -5.86
N SER A 107 1.51 -16.76 -4.94
CA SER A 107 0.10 -16.64 -5.23
C SER A 107 -0.53 -15.52 -4.41
N ILE A 108 -1.53 -14.87 -5.01
CA ILE A 108 -2.34 -13.89 -4.31
C ILE A 108 -3.22 -14.51 -3.22
N SER A 109 -3.38 -15.83 -3.28
CA SER A 109 -4.09 -16.64 -2.29
C SER A 109 -3.19 -17.10 -1.15
N ASP A 110 -1.89 -16.78 -1.19
CA ASP A 110 -0.95 -17.14 -0.13
C ASP A 110 -1.38 -16.46 1.19
N ASP A 111 -1.72 -17.29 2.18
CA ASP A 111 -2.16 -16.84 3.49
C ASP A 111 -0.92 -16.52 4.36
N VAL A 112 -0.23 -15.42 4.03
CA VAL A 112 1.05 -15.01 4.69
C VAL A 112 0.96 -13.71 5.49
N PHE A 113 -0.14 -12.95 5.38
CA PHE A 113 -0.28 -11.65 6.05
C PHE A 113 -1.15 -11.75 7.30
N ALA A 114 -0.72 -11.12 8.39
CA ALA A 114 -1.50 -11.05 9.62
C ALA A 114 -2.28 -9.75 9.77
N GLU A 115 -1.84 -8.68 9.10
CA GLU A 115 -2.39 -7.33 9.27
C GLU A 115 -2.39 -6.56 7.94
N ILE A 116 -3.31 -5.61 7.83
CA ILE A 116 -3.21 -4.51 6.89
C ILE A 116 -3.46 -3.20 7.63
N SER A 117 -2.58 -2.23 7.44
CA SER A 117 -2.69 -0.88 7.99
C SER A 117 -2.90 0.10 6.85
N VAL A 118 -4.00 0.84 6.87
CA VAL A 118 -4.34 1.81 5.83
C VAL A 118 -4.57 3.20 6.42
N ARG A 119 -4.03 4.20 5.74
CA ARG A 119 -4.37 5.61 5.98
C ARG A 119 -5.41 6.06 4.97
N LEU A 120 -6.49 6.62 5.49
CA LEU A 120 -7.62 7.12 4.73
C LEU A 120 -7.76 8.62 4.99
N PRO A 121 -7.87 9.46 3.96
CA PRO A 121 -8.20 10.86 4.15
C PRO A 121 -9.57 10.95 4.83
N LEU A 122 -9.77 12.03 5.57
CA LEU A 122 -10.99 12.29 6.35
C LEU A 122 -11.25 11.33 7.52
N LEU A 123 -10.50 10.23 7.68
CA LEU A 123 -10.70 9.30 8.81
C LEU A 123 -10.53 10.03 10.15
N THR A 124 -9.46 10.80 10.30
CA THR A 124 -9.20 11.60 11.51
C THR A 124 -10.35 12.57 11.80
N ALA A 125 -10.83 13.27 10.77
CA ALA A 125 -11.92 14.23 10.90
C ALA A 125 -13.25 13.55 11.23
N TRP A 126 -13.50 12.37 10.64
CA TRP A 126 -14.72 11.58 10.88
C TRP A 126 -14.76 11.00 12.29
N VAL A 127 -13.63 10.53 12.83
CA VAL A 127 -13.52 10.08 14.22
C VAL A 127 -13.74 11.24 15.19
N ASN A 128 -13.29 12.45 14.81
CA ASN A 128 -13.48 13.70 15.57
C ASN A 128 -13.08 13.59 17.06
N SER A 129 -12.00 12.86 17.34
CA SER A 129 -11.45 12.72 18.67
C SER A 129 -9.95 13.00 18.60
N TYR A 130 -9.47 14.02 19.28
CA TYR A 130 -8.04 14.37 19.27
C TYR A 130 -7.43 13.97 20.60
N ARG A 131 -6.23 13.36 20.56
CA ARG A 131 -5.55 12.81 21.75
C ARG A 131 -4.34 13.61 22.19
N ILE A 132 -3.94 14.61 21.40
CA ILE A 132 -2.92 15.57 21.83
C ILE A 132 -3.59 16.51 22.83
N GLU A 133 -3.04 16.55 24.04
CA GLU A 133 -3.45 17.51 25.05
C GLU A 133 -2.66 18.80 24.84
N TYR A 134 -3.39 19.91 24.82
CA TYR A 134 -2.84 21.25 24.72
C TYR A 134 -3.29 22.05 25.93
N SER A 135 -2.34 22.62 26.65
CA SER A 135 -2.64 23.51 27.77
C SER A 135 -1.77 24.76 27.72
N ILE A 136 -2.32 25.87 28.20
CA ILE A 136 -1.60 27.13 28.39
C ILE A 136 -1.61 27.38 29.89
N PRO A 137 -0.58 26.97 30.64
CA PRO A 137 -0.56 27.19 32.08
C PRO A 137 -0.46 28.69 32.37
N PHE A 138 -1.18 29.17 33.39
CA PHE A 138 -1.13 30.56 33.84
C PHE A 138 -0.37 30.68 35.15
N LYS A 139 0.44 31.74 35.27
CA LYS A 139 1.14 32.12 36.50
C LYS A 139 0.98 33.62 36.74
N ASN A 140 0.39 34.00 37.87
CA ASN A 140 0.09 35.39 38.24
C ASN A 140 -0.68 36.13 37.13
N ASP A 141 -1.80 35.56 36.67
CA ASP A 141 -2.67 36.10 35.61
C ASP A 141 -1.97 36.37 34.26
N ARG A 142 -0.82 35.73 34.02
CA ARG A 142 -0.10 35.76 32.74
C ARG A 142 0.09 34.34 32.23
N ALA A 143 -0.13 34.16 30.93
CA ALA A 143 0.19 32.91 30.25
C ALA A 143 1.69 32.61 30.41
N ASN A 144 2.02 31.39 30.82
CA ASN A 144 3.36 30.93 31.12
C ASN A 144 3.79 29.83 30.13
N GLY A 145 3.86 30.19 28.85
CA GLY A 145 4.16 29.24 27.78
C GLY A 145 2.97 28.37 27.39
N PHE A 146 3.25 27.25 26.73
CA PHE A 146 2.26 26.22 26.37
C PHE A 146 2.87 24.84 26.57
N GLU A 147 2.03 23.87 26.92
CA GLU A 147 2.40 22.48 27.03
C GLU A 147 1.62 21.69 25.99
N LEU A 148 2.35 20.85 25.27
CA LEU A 148 1.79 19.90 24.33
C LEU A 148 2.23 18.50 24.77
N SER A 149 1.28 17.68 25.18
CA SER A 149 1.55 16.33 25.68
C SER A 149 0.85 15.29 24.81
N TYR A 150 1.58 14.22 24.54
CA TYR A 150 1.06 13.01 23.91
C TYR A 150 1.65 11.81 24.66
N ASN A 151 0.78 10.93 25.14
CA ASN A 151 1.18 9.72 25.86
C ASN A 151 0.71 8.48 25.10
N LEU A 152 1.66 7.70 24.58
CA LEU A 152 1.42 6.43 23.89
C LEU A 152 0.82 5.36 24.82
N ASP A 153 1.12 5.39 26.11
CA ASP A 153 0.65 4.37 27.06
C ASP A 153 -0.86 4.48 27.34
N ASN A 154 -1.48 5.61 26.94
CA ASN A 154 -2.93 5.85 27.03
C ASN A 154 -3.67 5.57 25.70
N ILE A 155 -3.08 4.83 24.76
CA ILE A 155 -3.77 4.45 23.52
C ILE A 155 -4.92 3.49 23.86
N ASN A 156 -6.13 4.04 23.92
CA ASN A 156 -7.33 3.27 23.68
C ASN A 156 -7.40 3.01 22.18
N LEU A 157 -6.91 1.85 21.75
CA LEU A 157 -7.39 1.26 20.51
C LEU A 157 -8.92 1.28 20.57
N ILE A 158 -9.57 1.56 19.45
CA ILE A 158 -11.02 1.39 19.33
C ILE A 158 -11.24 0.06 18.61
N PRO A 159 -11.19 -1.09 19.32
CA PRO A 159 -11.33 -2.39 18.69
C PRO A 159 -12.80 -2.66 18.38
N VAL A 160 -13.03 -3.19 17.19
CA VAL A 160 -14.31 -3.73 16.75
C VAL A 160 -14.05 -5.11 16.18
N GLN A 161 -14.64 -6.13 16.81
CA GLN A 161 -14.54 -7.49 16.28
C GLN A 161 -15.48 -7.65 15.09
N ILE A 162 -14.92 -7.94 13.90
CA ILE A 162 -15.71 -8.17 12.68
C ILE A 162 -16.26 -9.60 12.68
N ASP A 163 -15.42 -10.58 13.04
CA ASP A 163 -15.81 -11.99 13.18
C ASP A 163 -14.87 -12.74 14.15
N LYS A 164 -14.98 -14.07 14.25
CA LYS A 164 -14.17 -14.88 15.17
C LYS A 164 -12.66 -14.70 14.97
N ASN A 165 -12.22 -14.37 13.76
CA ASN A 165 -10.82 -14.33 13.34
C ASN A 165 -10.31 -12.92 13.02
N LEU A 166 -11.18 -11.94 12.78
CA LEU A 166 -10.79 -10.59 12.36
C LEU A 166 -11.18 -9.51 13.38
N ASN A 167 -10.19 -8.69 13.74
CA ASN A 167 -10.35 -7.49 14.55
C ASN A 167 -10.01 -6.25 13.72
N LEU A 168 -10.84 -5.23 13.83
CA LEU A 168 -10.60 -3.91 13.29
C LEU A 168 -10.23 -2.98 14.43
N GLU A 169 -9.18 -2.20 14.27
CA GLU A 169 -8.68 -1.27 15.27
C GLU A 169 -8.41 0.09 14.62
N LEU A 170 -8.89 1.16 15.25
CA LEU A 170 -8.45 2.51 14.93
C LEU A 170 -7.32 2.88 15.87
N GLU A 171 -6.18 3.23 15.29
CA GLU A 171 -4.98 3.62 16.02
C GLU A 171 -4.70 5.10 15.80
N PHE A 172 -4.52 5.84 16.89
CA PHE A 172 -4.10 7.23 16.86
C PHE A 172 -2.57 7.31 16.75
N THR A 173 -2.09 8.07 15.78
CA THR A 173 -0.66 8.28 15.50
C THR A 173 -0.32 9.76 15.61
N CYS A 174 0.86 10.05 16.16
CA CYS A 174 1.41 11.40 16.26
C CYS A 174 2.89 11.37 15.84
N SER A 175 3.32 12.37 15.07
CA SER A 175 4.72 12.50 14.63
C SER A 175 5.29 13.85 15.08
N PRO A 176 6.40 13.86 15.87
CA PRO A 176 7.08 15.09 16.28
C PRO A 176 7.88 15.70 15.12
N PRO A 177 8.39 16.95 15.27
CA PRO A 177 9.35 17.52 14.33
C PRO A 177 10.59 16.63 14.18
N GLY A 178 11.22 16.67 13.00
CA GLY A 178 12.36 15.82 12.67
C GLY A 178 13.64 16.23 13.40
N THR A 179 13.76 17.51 13.77
CA THR A 179 14.94 18.06 14.46
C THR A 179 14.56 19.08 15.54
N ALA A 180 15.47 19.27 16.51
CA ALA A 180 15.27 20.21 17.62
C ALA A 180 15.42 21.70 17.24
N TYR A 181 15.80 22.01 16.00
CA TYR A 181 16.19 23.35 15.55
C TYR A 181 15.31 23.88 14.40
N GLU A 182 14.16 23.25 14.13
CA GLU A 182 13.19 23.81 13.20
C GLU A 182 12.60 25.11 13.76
N GLU A 183 12.53 26.16 12.93
CA GLU A 183 11.90 27.44 13.32
C GLU A 183 10.40 27.27 13.62
N GLU A 184 9.78 26.25 13.03
CA GLU A 184 8.38 25.90 13.23
C GLU A 184 8.25 24.53 13.93
N LEU A 185 7.41 24.47 14.98
CA LEU A 185 7.01 23.22 15.60
C LEU A 185 5.73 22.70 14.92
N ILE A 186 5.86 21.70 14.05
CA ILE A 186 4.73 21.07 13.37
C ILE A 186 4.45 19.70 13.98
N VAL A 187 3.28 19.54 14.60
CA VAL A 187 2.82 18.26 15.13
C VAL A 187 1.68 17.74 14.26
N LYS A 188 1.86 16.55 13.68
CA LYS A 188 0.86 15.90 12.82
C LYS A 188 0.22 14.74 13.56
N GLN A 189 -1.10 14.78 13.66
CA GLN A 189 -1.92 13.72 14.22
C GLN A 189 -2.83 13.09 13.17
N ALA A 190 -2.99 11.77 13.23
CA ALA A 190 -3.89 11.05 12.34
C ALA A 190 -4.37 9.75 12.96
N TYR A 191 -5.55 9.31 12.53
CA TYR A 191 -5.98 7.92 12.72
C TYR A 191 -5.56 7.07 11.53
N GLN A 192 -5.11 5.86 11.83
CA GLN A 192 -4.95 4.79 10.84
C GLN A 192 -5.88 3.63 11.17
N LEU A 193 -6.33 2.95 10.12
CA LEU A 193 -7.16 1.76 10.22
C LEU A 193 -6.27 0.52 10.15
N ASN A 194 -6.28 -0.28 11.19
CA ASN A 194 -5.59 -1.56 11.26
C ASN A 194 -6.62 -2.68 11.24
N ILE A 195 -6.44 -3.66 10.34
CA ILE A 195 -7.27 -4.87 10.30
C ILE A 195 -6.35 -6.05 10.58
N ARG A 196 -6.51 -6.65 11.75
CA ARG A 196 -5.69 -7.76 12.23
C ARG A 196 -6.47 -9.08 12.13
N SER A 197 -5.80 -10.09 11.60
CA SER A 197 -6.29 -11.46 11.54
C SER A 197 -5.57 -12.34 12.55
N LYS A 198 -6.32 -13.17 13.28
CA LYS A 198 -5.77 -14.16 14.23
C LYS A 198 -5.02 -15.29 13.53
N LYS A 199 -5.29 -15.49 12.24
CA LYS A 199 -4.59 -16.46 11.38
C LYS A 199 -4.07 -15.74 10.16
N ALA A 200 -2.88 -16.11 9.70
CA ALA A 200 -2.34 -15.57 8.46
C ALA A 200 -3.37 -15.75 7.34
N THR A 201 -3.47 -14.73 6.50
CA THR A 201 -4.48 -14.64 5.46
C THR A 201 -3.95 -13.90 4.24
N SER A 202 -4.65 -14.02 3.14
CA SER A 202 -4.21 -13.46 1.87
C SER A 202 -4.41 -11.95 1.78
N PHE A 203 -3.54 -11.31 1.00
CA PHE A 203 -3.57 -9.88 0.73
C PHE A 203 -4.96 -9.41 0.27
N LEU A 204 -5.59 -10.14 -0.66
CA LEU A 204 -6.92 -9.78 -1.17
C LEU A 204 -7.99 -9.80 -0.09
N LYS A 205 -7.98 -10.79 0.81
CA LYS A 205 -8.98 -10.87 1.88
C LYS A 205 -8.89 -9.63 2.79
N LEU A 206 -7.68 -9.25 3.17
CA LEU A 206 -7.44 -8.04 3.98
C LEU A 206 -7.83 -6.76 3.22
N LEU A 207 -7.40 -6.64 1.95
CA LEU A 207 -7.72 -5.50 1.10
C LEU A 207 -9.23 -5.35 0.86
N GLN A 208 -9.97 -6.44 0.70
CA GLN A 208 -11.42 -6.42 0.58
C GLN A 208 -12.08 -5.85 1.85
N LYS A 209 -11.58 -6.21 3.04
CA LYS A 209 -12.10 -5.67 4.31
C LYS A 209 -11.78 -4.18 4.45
N ALA A 210 -10.56 -3.77 4.13
CA ALA A 210 -10.18 -2.35 4.09
C ALA A 210 -11.05 -1.57 3.10
N SER A 211 -11.34 -2.15 1.93
CA SER A 211 -12.13 -1.49 0.87
C SER A 211 -13.59 -1.33 1.27
N ARG A 212 -14.17 -2.28 2.01
CA ARG A 212 -15.51 -2.12 2.58
C ARG A 212 -15.57 -0.97 3.58
N PHE A 213 -14.55 -0.84 4.44
CA PHE A 213 -14.47 0.29 5.36
C PHE A 213 -14.29 1.61 4.61
N ASN A 214 -13.48 1.63 3.55
CA ASN A 214 -13.32 2.80 2.70
C ASN A 214 -14.66 3.23 2.07
N ILE A 215 -15.44 2.29 1.53
CA ILE A 215 -16.79 2.57 1.00
C ILE A 215 -17.70 3.12 2.10
N PHE A 216 -17.68 2.51 3.29
CA PHE A 216 -18.45 2.98 4.43
C PHE A 216 -18.09 4.43 4.81
N LEU A 217 -16.80 4.75 4.91
CA LEU A 217 -16.32 6.10 5.20
C LEU A 217 -16.68 7.08 4.07
N SER A 218 -16.56 6.65 2.81
CA SER A 218 -16.94 7.45 1.63
C SER A 218 -18.42 7.81 1.66
N LEU A 219 -19.29 6.87 2.03
CA LEU A 219 -20.72 7.10 2.23
C LEU A 219 -20.98 8.03 3.42
N GLY A 220 -20.32 7.80 4.55
CA GLY A 220 -20.50 8.60 5.76
C GLY A 220 -20.00 10.05 5.63
N THR A 221 -19.05 10.30 4.73
CA THR A 221 -18.49 11.64 4.46
C THR A 221 -19.02 12.26 3.18
N LEU A 222 -19.78 11.52 2.35
CA LEU A 222 -20.22 11.93 1.01
C LEU A 222 -19.08 12.35 0.07
N ASN A 223 -17.89 11.75 0.25
CA ASN A 223 -16.70 12.02 -0.55
C ASN A 223 -16.13 10.71 -1.10
N THR A 224 -15.59 10.72 -2.31
CA THR A 224 -14.82 9.58 -2.83
C THR A 224 -13.45 9.57 -2.17
N ILE A 225 -13.15 8.51 -1.42
CA ILE A 225 -11.92 8.38 -0.66
C ILE A 225 -10.97 7.37 -1.31
N PHE A 226 -9.72 7.80 -1.54
CA PHE A 226 -8.62 6.94 -1.98
C PHE A 226 -7.62 6.75 -0.83
N TYR A 227 -6.98 5.58 -0.76
CA TYR A 227 -5.95 5.31 0.24
C TYR A 227 -4.76 6.26 0.11
N GLU A 228 -4.33 6.86 1.21
CA GLU A 228 -3.08 7.63 1.28
C GLU A 228 -1.87 6.69 1.29
N SER A 229 -1.92 5.67 2.16
CA SER A 229 -0.91 4.61 2.25
C SER A 229 -1.52 3.28 2.67
N ILE A 230 -0.91 2.18 2.23
CA ILE A 230 -1.25 0.82 2.61
C ILE A 230 0.05 0.13 3.05
N SER A 231 0.04 -0.53 4.21
CA SER A 231 1.13 -1.35 4.75
C SER A 231 0.58 -2.72 5.16
N LEU A 232 1.41 -3.75 5.12
CA LEU A 232 1.08 -5.16 5.39
C LEU A 232 1.99 -5.73 6.48
#